data_AF-A0AA39PHY3-F1
#
_entry.id   AF-A0AA39PHY3-F1
#
_cell.length_a   1.000
_cell.length_b   1.000
_cell.length_c   1.000
_cell.angle_alpha   90.00
_cell.angle_beta   90.00
_cell.angle_gamma   90.00
#
_symmetry.space_group_name_H-M   'P 1'
#
loop_
_entity.id
_entity.type
_entity.pdbx_description
1 polymer ?
#
loop_
_entity_poly.entity_id
_entity_poly.type
_entity_poly.pdbx_seq_one_letter_code
_entity_poly.pdbx_strand_id
1 'polypeptide(L)'
;MPSITNKPGVNPWKITYHPVPVHVNQMEMLHTQVNNSARRFQELKDFINDFTISKFSIRLPITLLQKIAMQNLASWAQALLSLQPVTMREAEQLDHMITAKAHDLLGFPFRPLTDVLTLPIAAMGFKFPSITRINLGIAIDGVACDLNHHAPAYKAMAHITLADWTCAINGCINPFDSPGLQHEFSHYYGHIPTTWIVAQKAMMKMPSPLFLHHTDQSHISRCKMSLTHATKICASKGKDSPHGRVWYSLQTHGLSWLHQIGEWDGPLFKVNQVPPFSSQHKADKAALNAWNQMHEVLNNA
;
A
#
# COMPACT_ATOMS: atom_id res chain seq x y z
N MET A 1 -19.09 12.40 14.01
CA MET A 1 -18.06 12.11 15.05
C MET A 1 -18.71 12.30 16.43
N PRO A 2 -18.52 11.38 17.40
CA PRO A 2 -19.06 11.56 18.75
C PRO A 2 -18.30 12.68 19.45
N SER A 3 -19.01 13.65 20.01
CA SER A 3 -18.43 14.69 20.86
C SER A 3 -19.33 14.96 22.06
N ILE A 4 -18.71 15.44 23.14
CA ILE A 4 -19.41 15.98 24.30
C ILE A 4 -19.76 17.43 23.95
N THR A 5 -21.05 17.69 23.75
CA THR A 5 -21.52 19.04 23.40
C THR A 5 -21.84 19.82 24.65
N ASN A 6 -21.11 20.91 24.89
CA ASN A 6 -21.32 21.80 26.05
C ASN A 6 -22.30 22.94 25.73
N LYS A 7 -23.43 22.62 25.08
CA LYS A 7 -24.47 23.61 24.74
C LYS A 7 -25.45 23.78 25.91
N PRO A 8 -25.96 25.01 26.17
CA PRO A 8 -26.95 25.24 27.21
C PRO A 8 -28.20 24.36 26.97
N GLY A 9 -28.64 23.63 27.99
CA GLY A 9 -29.83 22.76 27.91
C GLY A 9 -29.60 21.34 27.38
N VAL A 10 -28.36 20.95 27.06
CA VAL A 10 -28.00 19.56 26.70
C VAL A 10 -27.20 18.93 27.83
N ASN A 11 -27.62 17.76 28.31
CA ASN A 11 -26.89 17.03 29.35
C ASN A 11 -25.47 16.70 28.85
N PRO A 12 -24.40 17.11 29.58
CA PRO A 12 -23.02 16.91 29.16
C PRO A 12 -22.63 15.43 29.00
N TRP A 13 -23.38 14.50 29.58
CA TRP A 13 -23.16 13.05 29.45
C TRP A 13 -23.87 12.43 28.24
N LYS A 14 -24.67 13.20 27.49
CA LYS A 14 -25.36 12.72 26.30
C LYS A 14 -24.40 12.80 25.10
N ILE A 15 -23.95 11.64 24.61
CA ILE A 15 -23.16 11.56 23.38
C ILE A 15 -24.00 12.11 22.22
N THR A 16 -23.58 13.25 21.68
CA THR A 16 -24.19 13.87 20.51
C THR A 16 -23.43 13.47 19.26
N TYR A 17 -24.15 12.92 18.28
CA TYR A 17 -23.61 12.59 16.98
C TYR A 17 -23.75 13.80 16.06
N HIS A 18 -22.63 14.40 15.69
CA HIS A 18 -22.64 15.47 14.69
C HIS A 18 -22.36 14.88 13.31
N PRO A 19 -23.17 15.24 12.28
CA PRO A 19 -22.80 15.01 10.89
C PRO A 19 -21.60 15.91 10.59
N VAL A 20 -20.41 15.32 10.58
CA VAL A 20 -19.20 16.01 10.13
C VAL A 20 -19.07 15.69 8.65
N PRO A 21 -19.22 16.67 7.74
CA PRO A 21 -19.01 16.43 6.32
C PRO A 21 -17.56 15.97 6.12
N VAL A 22 -17.39 14.76 5.58
CA VAL A 22 -16.06 14.24 5.23
C VAL A 22 -15.67 14.88 3.91
N HIS A 23 -14.84 15.91 3.97
CA HIS A 23 -14.27 16.53 2.77
C HIS A 23 -13.07 15.70 2.31
N VAL A 24 -13.30 14.86 1.30
CA VAL A 24 -12.27 14.03 0.68
C VAL A 24 -11.30 14.92 -0.11
N ASN A 25 -9.99 14.66 -0.03
CA ASN A 25 -8.92 15.36 -0.76
C ASN A 25 -8.73 16.85 -0.44
N GLN A 26 -9.26 17.35 0.68
CA GLN A 26 -9.05 18.73 1.14
C GLN A 26 -8.07 18.84 2.32
N MET A 27 -7.52 17.71 2.78
CA MET A 27 -6.57 17.72 3.87
C MET A 27 -5.21 18.21 3.38
N GLU A 28 -4.73 19.28 3.99
CA GLU A 28 -3.39 19.83 3.78
C GLU A 28 -2.55 19.58 5.04
N MET A 29 -1.38 18.98 4.86
CA MET A 29 -0.41 18.75 5.92
C MET A 29 0.96 19.20 5.42
N LEU A 30 1.66 20.04 6.19
CA LEU A 30 2.98 20.58 5.80
C LEU A 30 2.98 21.17 4.38
N HIS A 31 1.98 21.99 4.05
CA HIS A 31 1.77 22.58 2.71
C HIS A 31 1.60 21.56 1.57
N THR A 32 1.28 20.30 1.91
CA THR A 32 1.06 19.21 0.97
C THR A 32 -0.40 18.79 1.03
N GLN A 33 -1.07 18.78 -0.11
CA GLN A 33 -2.36 18.11 -0.21
C GLN A 33 -2.15 16.61 -0.15
N VAL A 34 -2.77 15.97 0.84
CA VAL A 34 -2.67 14.53 1.05
C VAL A 34 -3.28 13.81 -0.16
N ASN A 35 -2.56 12.83 -0.69
CA ASN A 35 -2.98 11.97 -1.80
C ASN A 35 -3.24 12.70 -3.14
N ASN A 36 -2.64 13.87 -3.36
CA ASN A 36 -2.71 14.60 -4.64
C ASN A 36 -1.36 14.57 -5.38
N SER A 37 -1.10 13.49 -6.13
CA SER A 37 0.13 13.34 -6.91
C SER A 37 0.26 14.36 -8.04
N ALA A 38 -0.85 14.77 -8.65
CA ALA A 38 -0.84 15.70 -9.78
C ALA A 38 -0.32 17.08 -9.38
N ARG A 39 -0.77 17.62 -8.23
CA ARG A 39 -0.24 18.88 -7.69
C ARG A 39 1.25 18.77 -7.38
N ARG A 40 1.66 17.66 -6.77
CA ARG A 40 3.06 17.39 -6.43
C ARG A 40 3.95 17.27 -7.67
N PHE A 41 3.45 16.63 -8.73
CA PHE A 41 4.11 16.60 -10.04
C PHE A 41 4.28 17.98 -10.63
N GLN A 42 3.24 18.83 -10.56
CA GLN A 42 3.32 20.20 -11.07
C GLN A 42 4.36 21.04 -10.30
N GLU A 43 4.39 20.94 -8.98
CA GLU A 43 5.42 21.61 -8.16
C GLU A 43 6.84 21.14 -8.54
N LEU A 44 7.04 19.82 -8.73
CA LEU A 44 8.33 19.28 -9.19
C LEU A 44 8.72 19.76 -10.58
N LYS A 45 7.75 19.81 -11.49
CA LYS A 45 7.92 20.25 -12.87
C LYS A 45 8.32 21.72 -12.93
N ASP A 46 7.65 22.58 -12.16
CA ASP A 46 7.92 24.02 -12.11
C ASP A 46 9.32 24.27 -11.56
N PHE A 47 9.69 23.60 -10.47
CA PHE A 47 11.06 23.69 -9.95
C PHE A 47 12.13 23.23 -10.94
N ILE A 48 11.92 22.11 -11.64
CA ILE A 48 12.87 21.65 -12.67
C ILE A 48 12.96 22.67 -13.80
N ASN A 49 11.85 23.30 -14.20
CA ASN A 49 11.85 24.37 -15.21
C ASN A 49 12.62 25.61 -14.76
N ASP A 50 12.42 26.04 -13.52
CA ASP A 50 13.08 27.20 -12.92
C ASP A 50 14.55 26.93 -12.55
N PHE A 51 14.93 25.66 -12.43
CA PHE A 51 16.32 25.26 -12.22
C PHE A 51 17.18 25.73 -13.39
N THR A 52 17.99 26.74 -13.12
CA THR A 52 19.00 27.27 -14.01
C THR A 52 20.36 27.07 -13.38
N ILE A 53 21.36 26.84 -14.23
CA ILE A 53 22.74 26.81 -13.80
C ILE A 53 23.37 28.12 -14.23
N SER A 54 24.00 28.81 -13.29
CA SER A 54 24.71 30.06 -13.54
C SER A 54 25.62 29.90 -14.75
N LYS A 55 25.61 30.87 -15.66
CA LYS A 55 26.48 30.85 -16.82
C LYS A 55 27.92 31.02 -16.35
N PHE A 56 28.77 30.05 -16.64
CA PHE A 56 30.21 30.14 -16.42
C PHE A 56 30.89 30.60 -17.71
N SER A 57 32.01 31.31 -17.60
CA SER A 57 32.82 31.74 -18.76
C SER A 57 33.44 30.56 -19.51
N ILE A 58 33.50 29.38 -18.90
CA ILE A 58 34.06 28.14 -19.45
C ILE A 58 32.97 27.06 -19.43
N ARG A 59 33.00 26.13 -20.39
CA ARG A 59 32.11 24.95 -20.40
C ARG A 59 32.28 24.16 -19.11
N LEU A 60 31.16 23.91 -18.43
CA LEU A 60 31.14 23.22 -17.16
C LEU A 60 31.63 21.76 -17.30
N PRO A 61 32.57 21.31 -16.47
CA PRO A 61 32.88 19.89 -16.36
C PRO A 61 31.63 19.09 -15.98
N ILE A 62 31.43 17.94 -16.63
CA ILE A 62 30.25 17.09 -16.37
C ILE A 62 30.13 16.66 -14.90
N THR A 63 31.26 16.48 -14.22
CA THR A 63 31.31 16.11 -12.80
C THR A 63 30.78 17.21 -11.88
N LEU A 64 31.05 18.48 -12.21
CA LEU A 64 30.50 19.61 -11.48
C LEU A 64 29.00 19.72 -11.71
N LEU A 65 28.55 19.53 -12.95
CA LEU A 65 27.14 19.51 -13.31
C LEU A 65 26.37 18.41 -12.56
N GLN A 66 26.93 17.19 -12.52
CA GLN A 66 26.38 16.07 -11.73
C GLN A 66 26.23 16.45 -10.25
N LYS A 67 27.26 17.08 -9.67
CA LYS A 67 27.25 17.48 -8.26
C LYS A 67 26.15 18.51 -7.98
N ILE A 68 26.03 19.54 -8.83
CA ILE A 68 24.99 20.57 -8.70
C ILE A 68 23.60 19.93 -8.85
N ALA A 69 23.41 19.06 -9.84
CA ALA A 69 22.14 18.35 -10.04
C ALA A 69 21.78 17.48 -8.83
N MET A 70 22.74 16.73 -8.28
CA MET A 70 22.50 15.90 -7.09
C MET A 70 22.17 16.74 -5.86
N GLN A 71 22.91 17.83 -5.63
CA GLN A 71 22.74 18.67 -4.44
C GLN A 71 21.48 19.51 -4.46
N ASN A 72 20.99 19.91 -5.64
CA ASN A 72 19.82 20.79 -5.74
C ASN A 72 18.57 20.04 -6.22
N LEU A 73 18.67 19.30 -7.33
CA LEU A 73 17.50 18.60 -7.88
C LEU A 73 17.15 17.38 -7.02
N ALA A 74 18.12 16.53 -6.70
CA ALA A 74 17.83 15.29 -5.99
C ALA A 74 17.40 15.55 -4.54
N SER A 75 18.09 16.45 -3.84
CA SER A 75 17.77 16.78 -2.44
C SER A 75 16.36 17.36 -2.30
N TRP A 76 15.98 18.28 -3.17
CA TRP A 76 14.68 18.92 -3.13
C TRP A 76 13.58 17.97 -3.61
N ALA A 77 13.82 17.20 -4.67
CA ALA A 77 12.90 16.16 -5.10
C ALA A 77 12.68 15.12 -4.01
N GLN A 78 13.73 14.67 -3.33
CA GLN A 78 13.61 13.75 -2.21
C GLN A 78 12.74 14.35 -1.10
N ALA A 79 12.97 15.62 -0.72
CA ALA A 79 12.17 16.28 0.30
C ALA A 79 10.67 16.32 -0.05
N LEU A 80 10.34 16.71 -1.28
CA LEU A 80 8.95 16.78 -1.73
C LEU A 80 8.29 15.40 -1.88
N LEU A 81 9.01 14.45 -2.48
CA LEU A 81 8.51 13.10 -2.70
C LEU A 81 8.34 12.33 -1.40
N SER A 82 9.12 12.66 -0.36
CA SER A 82 8.96 12.08 0.99
C SER A 82 7.60 12.40 1.60
N LEU A 83 6.99 13.53 1.21
CA LEU A 83 5.64 13.91 1.66
C LEU A 83 4.56 13.23 0.82
N GLN A 84 4.78 13.17 -0.50
CA GLN A 84 3.83 12.57 -1.43
C GLN A 84 4.58 12.07 -2.68
N PRO A 85 4.73 10.75 -2.87
CA PRO A 85 5.17 10.18 -4.12
C PRO A 85 4.25 10.51 -5.29
N VAL A 86 4.83 10.66 -6.47
CA VAL A 86 4.12 10.86 -7.74
C VAL A 86 3.93 9.53 -8.47
N THR A 87 3.08 9.49 -9.49
CA THR A 87 2.91 8.29 -10.30
C THR A 87 4.19 7.97 -11.09
N MET A 88 4.36 6.71 -11.49
CA MET A 88 5.52 6.29 -12.28
C MET A 88 5.71 7.07 -13.57
N ARG A 89 4.60 7.30 -14.29
CA ARG A 89 4.61 8.04 -15.55
C ARG A 89 5.02 9.50 -15.34
N GLU A 90 4.53 10.12 -14.27
CA GLU A 90 4.92 11.49 -13.89
C GLU A 90 6.42 11.55 -13.57
N ALA A 91 6.95 10.60 -12.79
CA ALA A 91 8.38 10.56 -12.47
C ALA A 91 9.27 10.38 -13.72
N GLU A 92 8.87 9.50 -14.65
CA GLU A 92 9.56 9.29 -15.93
C GLU A 92 9.59 10.58 -16.78
N GLN A 93 8.48 11.34 -16.80
CA GLN A 93 8.42 12.64 -17.47
C GLN A 93 9.39 13.65 -16.86
N LEU A 94 9.49 13.72 -15.53
CA LEU A 94 10.44 14.60 -14.85
C LEU A 94 11.88 14.22 -15.18
N ASP A 95 12.20 12.92 -15.25
CA ASP A 95 13.53 12.44 -15.66
C ASP A 95 13.86 12.83 -17.10
N HIS A 96 12.90 12.75 -18.02
CA HIS A 96 13.07 13.23 -19.39
C HIS A 96 13.33 14.73 -19.48
N MET A 97 12.72 15.54 -18.59
CA MET A 97 12.97 16.98 -18.50
C MET A 97 14.37 17.30 -17.98
N ILE A 98 14.81 16.61 -16.92
CA ILE A 98 16.19 16.72 -16.42
C ILE A 98 17.18 16.32 -17.52
N THR A 99 16.87 15.26 -18.26
CA THR A 99 17.68 14.80 -19.39
C THR A 99 17.81 15.85 -20.49
N ALA A 100 16.71 16.53 -20.84
CA ALA A 100 16.73 17.63 -21.80
C ALA A 100 17.64 18.77 -21.31
N LYS A 101 17.47 19.21 -20.07
CA LYS A 101 18.29 20.28 -19.49
C LYS A 101 19.77 19.93 -19.43
N ALA A 102 20.09 18.69 -19.02
CA ALA A 102 21.47 18.22 -19.00
C ALA A 102 22.07 18.18 -20.40
N HIS A 103 21.29 17.77 -21.42
CA HIS A 103 21.71 17.80 -22.81
C HIS A 103 22.00 19.23 -23.29
N ASP A 104 21.11 20.19 -23.01
CA ASP A 104 21.28 21.58 -23.41
C ASP A 104 22.53 22.21 -22.79
N LEU A 105 22.82 21.87 -21.53
CA LEU A 105 23.99 22.37 -20.80
C LEU A 105 25.30 21.71 -21.25
N LEU A 106 25.25 20.41 -21.52
CA LEU A 106 26.44 19.68 -21.93
C LEU A 106 26.72 19.88 -23.41
N GLY A 107 25.73 20.17 -24.26
CA GLY A 107 25.92 20.34 -25.70
C GLY A 107 26.39 19.07 -26.39
N PHE A 108 25.88 17.91 -25.98
CA PHE A 108 26.15 16.66 -26.70
C PHE A 108 25.54 16.72 -28.11
N PRO A 109 26.14 16.07 -29.12
CA PRO A 109 25.59 16.06 -30.48
C PRO A 109 24.28 15.27 -30.58
N PHE A 110 23.98 14.40 -29.61
CA PHE A 110 22.75 13.64 -29.51
C PHE A 110 22.15 13.78 -28.11
N ARG A 111 20.82 13.67 -28.01
CA ARG A 111 20.12 13.62 -26.71
C ARG A 111 20.38 12.25 -26.07
N PRO A 112 21.05 12.18 -24.91
CA PRO A 112 21.29 10.90 -24.25
C PRO A 112 19.96 10.28 -23.82
N LEU A 113 19.88 8.95 -23.89
CA LEU A 113 18.78 8.21 -23.28
C LEU A 113 18.77 8.50 -21.77
N THR A 114 17.59 8.68 -21.20
CA THR A 114 17.41 8.97 -19.77
C THR A 114 18.02 7.88 -18.89
N ASP A 115 17.94 6.62 -19.30
CA ASP A 115 18.57 5.50 -18.59
C ASP A 115 20.09 5.65 -18.53
N VAL A 116 20.74 5.99 -19.65
CA VAL A 116 22.20 6.20 -19.72
C VAL A 116 22.61 7.39 -18.86
N LEU A 117 21.81 8.46 -18.85
CA LEU A 117 22.12 9.65 -18.07
C LEU A 117 22.10 9.36 -16.55
N THR A 118 21.14 8.55 -16.11
CA THR A 118 20.90 8.27 -14.68
C THR A 118 21.64 7.03 -14.16
N LEU A 119 22.17 6.18 -15.03
CA LEU A 119 22.96 5.02 -14.63
C LEU A 119 24.24 5.42 -13.87
N PRO A 120 24.68 4.61 -12.89
CA PRO A 120 25.97 4.81 -12.25
C PRO A 120 27.13 4.75 -13.24
N ILE A 121 28.25 5.42 -12.91
CA ILE A 121 29.47 5.40 -13.73
C ILE A 121 29.99 3.97 -13.93
N ALA A 122 29.89 3.12 -12.90
CA ALA A 122 30.28 1.71 -12.96
C ALA A 122 29.48 0.89 -13.98
N ALA A 123 28.29 1.37 -14.36
CA ALA A 123 27.41 0.79 -15.37
C ALA A 123 27.42 1.61 -16.67
N MET A 124 28.53 2.31 -16.97
CA MET A 124 28.71 3.14 -18.16
C MET A 124 27.72 4.31 -18.29
N GLY A 125 27.15 4.77 -17.18
CA GLY A 125 26.24 5.91 -17.14
C GLY A 125 26.87 7.23 -16.70
N PHE A 126 26.07 8.30 -16.68
CA PHE A 126 26.50 9.65 -16.30
C PHE A 126 26.11 10.06 -14.87
N LYS A 127 25.51 9.18 -14.06
CA LYS A 127 25.21 9.41 -12.63
C LYS A 127 24.45 10.71 -12.34
N PHE A 128 23.57 11.15 -13.24
CA PHE A 128 22.60 12.20 -12.92
C PHE A 128 21.51 11.64 -12.00
N PRO A 129 20.85 12.51 -11.21
CA PRO A 129 19.73 12.06 -10.39
C PRO A 129 18.58 11.53 -11.25
N SER A 130 17.94 10.47 -10.77
CA SER A 130 16.67 9.98 -11.32
C SER A 130 15.57 10.17 -10.28
N ILE A 131 14.62 11.03 -10.60
CA ILE A 131 13.38 11.25 -9.89
C ILE A 131 12.60 9.94 -9.82
N THR A 132 12.59 9.15 -10.89
CA THR A 132 11.96 7.81 -10.88
C THR A 132 12.57 6.94 -9.78
N ARG A 133 13.89 6.80 -9.72
CA ARG A 133 14.53 5.97 -8.68
C ARG A 133 14.32 6.51 -7.26
N ILE A 134 14.37 7.83 -7.08
CA ILE A 134 14.12 8.48 -5.78
C ILE A 134 12.67 8.23 -5.34
N ASN A 135 11.70 8.45 -6.24
CA ASN A 135 10.27 8.24 -6.00
C ASN A 135 9.99 6.77 -5.62
N LEU A 136 10.64 5.83 -6.31
CA LEU A 136 10.52 4.41 -6.03
C LEU A 136 11.03 4.03 -4.65
N GLY A 137 12.26 4.45 -4.31
CA GLY A 137 12.85 4.17 -3.01
C GLY A 137 11.96 4.70 -1.88
N ILE A 138 11.54 5.96 -1.98
CA ILE A 138 10.66 6.59 -0.99
C ILE A 138 9.32 5.87 -0.86
N ALA A 139 8.69 5.48 -1.98
CA ALA A 139 7.40 4.81 -1.92
C ALA A 139 7.49 3.44 -1.22
N ILE A 140 8.52 2.65 -1.56
CA ILE A 140 8.74 1.32 -0.96
C ILE A 140 9.10 1.44 0.53
N ASP A 141 10.06 2.30 0.85
CA ASP A 141 10.47 2.54 2.24
C ASP A 141 9.32 3.14 3.06
N GLY A 142 8.49 3.99 2.46
CA GLY A 142 7.31 4.57 3.07
C GLY A 142 6.29 3.51 3.48
N VAL A 143 5.94 2.58 2.59
CA VAL A 143 5.03 1.47 2.91
C VAL A 143 5.61 0.58 4.03
N ALA A 144 6.91 0.26 3.93
CA ALA A 144 7.57 -0.55 4.96
C ALA A 144 7.56 0.16 6.32
N CYS A 145 7.80 1.47 6.36
CA CYS A 145 7.72 2.29 7.56
C CYS A 145 6.29 2.40 8.10
N ASP A 146 5.28 2.58 7.25
CA ASP A 146 3.86 2.66 7.65
C ASP A 146 3.42 1.38 8.37
N LEU A 147 3.75 0.22 7.79
CA LEU A 147 3.40 -1.09 8.36
C LEU A 147 4.20 -1.42 9.63
N ASN A 148 5.41 -0.87 9.77
CA ASN A 148 6.28 -1.09 10.93
C ASN A 148 6.36 0.12 11.87
N HIS A 149 5.39 1.04 11.76
CA HIS A 149 5.48 2.32 12.45
C HIS A 149 5.54 2.14 13.97
N HIS A 150 6.45 2.86 14.64
CA HIS A 150 6.67 2.75 16.09
C HIS A 150 5.46 3.24 16.91
N ALA A 151 4.78 4.27 16.43
CA ALA A 151 3.55 4.76 17.05
C ALA A 151 2.34 3.87 16.68
N PRO A 152 1.65 3.25 17.66
CA PRO A 152 0.63 2.23 17.40
C PRO A 152 -0.56 2.69 16.56
N ALA A 153 -0.98 3.96 16.68
CA ALA A 153 -2.13 4.47 15.95
C ALA A 153 -1.90 4.49 14.42
N TYR A 154 -0.71 4.95 13.99
CA TYR A 154 -0.34 4.94 12.56
C TYR A 154 -0.18 3.52 12.04
N LYS A 155 0.49 2.64 12.80
CA LYS A 155 0.61 1.23 12.45
C LYS A 155 -0.76 0.56 12.31
N ALA A 156 -1.68 0.81 13.23
CA ALA A 156 -3.04 0.27 13.17
C ALA A 156 -3.80 0.78 11.93
N MET A 157 -3.67 2.06 11.59
CA MET A 157 -4.29 2.63 10.38
C MET A 157 -3.70 2.03 9.10
N ALA A 158 -2.39 1.85 9.03
CA ALA A 158 -1.73 1.16 7.93
C ALA A 158 -2.21 -0.29 7.81
N HIS A 159 -2.31 -1.02 8.91
CA HIS A 159 -2.83 -2.39 8.92
C HIS A 159 -4.30 -2.49 8.50
N ILE A 160 -5.15 -1.54 8.92
CA ILE A 160 -6.54 -1.46 8.46
C ILE A 160 -6.57 -1.23 6.95
N THR A 161 -5.77 -0.29 6.44
CA THR A 161 -5.67 0.00 5.00
C THR A 161 -5.20 -1.23 4.21
N LEU A 162 -4.19 -1.94 4.72
CA LEU A 162 -3.71 -3.20 4.12
C LEU A 162 -4.78 -4.29 4.17
N ALA A 163 -5.52 -4.41 5.28
CA ALA A 163 -6.60 -5.38 5.42
C ALA A 163 -7.76 -5.10 4.47
N ASP A 164 -8.15 -3.84 4.30
CA ASP A 164 -9.16 -3.42 3.34
C ASP A 164 -8.72 -3.70 1.90
N TRP A 165 -7.49 -3.35 1.55
CA TRP A 165 -6.95 -3.67 0.23
C TRP A 165 -6.90 -5.19 0.00
N THR A 166 -6.40 -5.95 0.97
CA THR A 166 -6.31 -7.41 0.88
C THR A 166 -7.70 -8.05 0.75
N CYS A 167 -8.64 -7.69 1.62
CA CYS A 167 -9.91 -8.41 1.76
C CYS A 167 -11.04 -7.90 0.87
N ALA A 168 -11.16 -6.57 0.74
CA ALA A 168 -12.24 -5.96 -0.02
C ALA A 168 -11.87 -5.81 -1.51
N ILE A 169 -10.60 -5.58 -1.81
CA ILE A 169 -10.14 -5.26 -3.17
C ILE A 169 -9.43 -6.47 -3.84
N ASN A 170 -8.55 -7.18 -3.12
CA ASN A 170 -7.68 -8.20 -3.69
C ASN A 170 -8.01 -9.64 -3.27
N GLY A 171 -9.29 -9.96 -3.01
CA GLY A 171 -9.74 -11.34 -2.85
C GLY A 171 -9.08 -12.14 -1.71
N CYS A 172 -8.65 -11.46 -0.64
CA CYS A 172 -7.87 -12.01 0.47
C CYS A 172 -6.43 -12.45 0.11
N ILE A 173 -5.86 -11.87 -0.95
CA ILE A 173 -4.46 -12.02 -1.32
C ILE A 173 -3.71 -10.74 -0.91
N ASN A 174 -2.60 -10.87 -0.18
CA ASN A 174 -1.81 -9.72 0.22
C ASN A 174 -1.19 -9.05 -1.03
N PRO A 175 -1.46 -7.75 -1.30
CA PRO A 175 -1.00 -7.06 -2.51
C PRO A 175 0.52 -6.93 -2.64
N PHE A 176 1.28 -7.08 -1.54
CA PHE A 176 2.74 -6.97 -1.52
C PHE A 176 3.48 -8.33 -1.48
N ASP A 177 2.73 -9.42 -1.49
CA ASP A 177 3.27 -10.78 -1.56
C ASP A 177 3.34 -11.27 -3.02
N SER A 178 4.03 -12.37 -3.27
CA SER A 178 4.26 -12.91 -4.63
C SER A 178 3.01 -12.99 -5.52
N PRO A 179 1.90 -13.61 -5.09
CA PRO A 179 0.68 -13.64 -5.91
C PRO A 179 0.02 -12.25 -6.04
N GLY A 180 0.13 -11.39 -5.02
CA GLY A 180 -0.47 -10.06 -5.05
C GLY A 180 0.25 -9.07 -5.97
N LEU A 181 1.57 -9.22 -6.12
CA LEU A 181 2.35 -8.38 -7.03
C LEU A 181 2.00 -8.59 -8.50
N GLN A 182 1.33 -9.69 -8.87
CA GLN A 182 0.95 -9.96 -10.26
C GLN A 182 -0.28 -9.15 -10.72
N HIS A 183 -0.97 -8.48 -9.79
CA HIS A 183 -2.15 -7.69 -10.07
C HIS A 183 -1.81 -6.19 -10.21
N GLU A 184 -2.42 -5.53 -11.19
CA GLU A 184 -2.33 -4.06 -11.33
C GLU A 184 -3.48 -3.39 -10.58
N PHE A 185 -3.15 -2.39 -9.74
CA PHE A 185 -4.13 -1.65 -8.93
C PHE A 185 -4.22 -0.16 -9.31
N SER A 186 -3.68 0.23 -10.46
CA SER A 186 -3.70 1.62 -10.94
C SER A 186 -5.12 2.18 -11.08
N HIS A 187 -6.15 1.35 -11.29
CA HIS A 187 -7.55 1.81 -11.37
C HIS A 187 -8.21 2.11 -10.02
N TYR A 188 -7.54 1.79 -8.89
CA TYR A 188 -8.02 2.07 -7.54
C TYR A 188 -7.44 3.35 -6.92
N TYR A 189 -6.85 4.24 -7.73
CA TYR A 189 -6.48 5.57 -7.26
C TYR A 189 -7.69 6.27 -6.61
N GLY A 190 -7.48 6.86 -5.44
CA GLY A 190 -8.54 7.47 -4.63
C GLY A 190 -9.18 6.53 -3.61
N HIS A 191 -9.09 5.21 -3.79
CA HIS A 191 -9.51 4.20 -2.81
C HIS A 191 -8.32 3.66 -1.99
N ILE A 192 -7.17 3.49 -2.63
CA ILE A 192 -5.91 3.09 -2.01
C ILE A 192 -4.97 4.30 -2.03
N PRO A 193 -4.14 4.52 -0.98
CA PRO A 193 -3.13 5.57 -1.01
C PRO A 193 -2.24 5.46 -2.25
N THR A 194 -2.03 6.57 -2.95
CA THR A 194 -1.24 6.61 -4.20
C THR A 194 0.17 6.06 -3.98
N THR A 195 0.79 6.41 -2.85
CA THR A 195 2.11 5.91 -2.43
C THR A 195 2.19 4.39 -2.43
N TRP A 196 1.14 3.74 -1.93
CA TRP A 196 1.07 2.29 -1.79
C TRP A 196 0.91 1.59 -3.14
N ILE A 197 0.12 2.16 -4.06
CA ILE A 197 0.02 1.67 -5.45
C ILE A 197 1.36 1.84 -6.17
N VAL A 198 2.04 2.99 -5.99
CA VAL A 198 3.36 3.24 -6.60
C VAL A 198 4.38 2.23 -6.08
N ALA A 199 4.42 1.99 -4.76
CA ALA A 199 5.31 0.99 -4.15
C ALA A 199 5.04 -0.42 -4.69
N GLN A 200 3.79 -0.86 -4.73
CA GLN A 200 3.41 -2.18 -5.26
C GLN A 200 3.85 -2.35 -6.72
N LYS A 201 3.57 -1.35 -7.57
CA LYS A 201 3.94 -1.36 -8.98
C LYS A 201 5.45 -1.35 -9.17
N ALA A 202 6.18 -0.67 -8.29
CA ALA A 202 7.64 -0.65 -8.28
C ALA A 202 8.21 -2.03 -7.97
N MET A 203 7.75 -2.62 -6.87
CA MET A 203 8.13 -3.94 -6.40
C MET A 203 7.89 -5.01 -7.46
N MET A 204 6.76 -4.93 -8.18
CA MET A 204 6.43 -5.80 -9.31
C MET A 204 7.40 -5.65 -10.50
N LYS A 205 7.82 -4.42 -10.83
CA LYS A 205 8.62 -4.12 -12.03
C LYS A 205 10.12 -4.31 -11.87
N MET A 206 10.62 -4.54 -10.65
CA MET A 206 12.05 -4.79 -10.43
C MET A 206 12.49 -6.10 -11.12
N PRO A 207 13.71 -6.17 -11.69
CA PRO A 207 14.23 -7.40 -12.32
C PRO A 207 14.21 -8.60 -11.38
N SER A 208 14.52 -8.34 -10.10
CA SER A 208 14.24 -9.24 -8.99
C SER A 208 13.12 -8.62 -8.17
N PRO A 209 11.88 -9.13 -8.24
CA PRO A 209 10.77 -8.58 -7.49
C PRO A 209 11.08 -8.58 -5.99
N LEU A 210 10.77 -7.46 -5.34
CA LEU A 210 10.88 -7.31 -3.90
C LEU A 210 9.52 -7.64 -3.29
N PHE A 211 9.48 -8.48 -2.25
CA PHE A 211 8.24 -8.83 -1.56
C PHE A 211 8.26 -8.30 -0.13
N LEU A 212 7.11 -7.83 0.38
CA LEU A 212 6.94 -7.48 1.79
C LEU A 212 6.08 -8.55 2.46
N HIS A 213 6.75 -9.52 3.08
CA HIS A 213 6.07 -10.60 3.79
C HIS A 213 5.58 -10.18 5.17
N HIS A 214 4.40 -10.66 5.54
CA HIS A 214 3.88 -10.50 6.89
C HIS A 214 4.56 -11.52 7.82
N THR A 215 5.45 -11.05 8.68
CA THR A 215 6.20 -11.90 9.63
C THR A 215 5.36 -12.28 10.85
N ASP A 216 4.52 -11.38 11.36
CA ASP A 216 3.68 -11.64 12.53
C ASP A 216 2.32 -12.23 12.15
N GLN A 217 2.21 -13.54 12.00
CA GLN A 217 0.93 -14.21 11.75
C GLN A 217 0.22 -14.67 13.03
N SER A 218 0.51 -14.05 14.18
CA SER A 218 -0.07 -14.46 15.47
C SER A 218 -1.60 -14.35 15.54
N HIS A 219 -2.21 -13.52 14.71
CA HIS A 219 -3.67 -13.45 14.61
C HIS A 219 -4.28 -14.74 14.04
N ILE A 220 -3.55 -15.46 13.19
CA ILE A 220 -3.95 -16.78 12.67
C ILE A 220 -3.87 -17.80 13.81
N SER A 221 -2.74 -17.88 14.51
CA SER A 221 -2.55 -18.83 15.61
C SER A 221 -3.46 -18.57 16.82
N ARG A 222 -3.90 -17.32 17.01
CA ARG A 222 -4.91 -16.95 18.03
C ARG A 222 -6.35 -17.08 17.54
N CYS A 223 -6.57 -17.55 16.31
CA CYS A 223 -7.89 -17.68 15.69
C CYS A 223 -8.68 -16.36 15.63
N LYS A 224 -7.96 -15.23 15.56
CA LYS A 224 -8.51 -13.87 15.46
C LYS A 224 -8.66 -13.45 14.00
N MET A 225 -9.30 -14.31 13.21
CA MET A 225 -9.62 -14.04 11.81
C MET A 225 -11.09 -14.37 11.54
N SER A 226 -11.70 -13.65 10.60
CA SER A 226 -13.07 -13.95 10.20
C SER A 226 -13.12 -15.25 9.39
N LEU A 227 -14.23 -15.98 9.51
CA LEU A 227 -14.44 -17.21 8.75
C LEU A 227 -14.46 -16.96 7.24
N THR A 228 -15.01 -15.82 6.81
CA THR A 228 -15.02 -15.42 5.40
C THR A 228 -13.62 -15.16 4.85
N HIS A 229 -12.71 -14.64 5.66
CA HIS A 229 -11.32 -14.45 5.26
C HIS A 229 -10.57 -15.77 5.19
N ALA A 230 -10.67 -16.61 6.23
CA ALA A 230 -10.05 -17.93 6.27
C ALA A 230 -10.45 -18.81 5.08
N THR A 231 -11.72 -18.76 4.69
CA THR A 231 -12.28 -19.62 3.63
C THR A 231 -11.89 -19.17 2.24
N LYS A 232 -11.75 -17.86 2.02
CA LYS A 232 -11.16 -17.31 0.78
C LYS A 232 -9.70 -17.70 0.66
N ILE A 233 -8.94 -17.71 1.75
CA ILE A 233 -7.55 -18.21 1.78
C ILE A 233 -7.50 -19.71 1.45
N CYS A 234 -8.40 -20.52 2.01
CA CYS A 234 -8.47 -21.96 1.68
C CYS A 234 -8.83 -22.18 0.20
N ALA A 235 -9.79 -21.42 -0.32
CA ALA A 235 -10.22 -21.50 -1.71
C ALA A 235 -9.09 -21.11 -2.69
N SER A 236 -8.32 -20.06 -2.38
CA SER A 236 -7.20 -19.63 -3.24
C SER A 236 -6.05 -20.64 -3.29
N LYS A 237 -5.93 -21.50 -2.26
CA LYS A 237 -4.99 -22.63 -2.23
C LYS A 237 -5.54 -23.92 -2.84
N GLY A 238 -6.70 -23.88 -3.50
CA GLY A 238 -7.29 -25.03 -4.19
C GLY A 238 -7.85 -26.11 -3.26
N LYS A 239 -8.12 -25.77 -1.99
CA LYS A 239 -8.81 -26.67 -1.06
C LYS A 239 -10.31 -26.40 -1.08
N ASP A 240 -11.11 -27.46 -0.91
CA ASP A 240 -12.57 -27.37 -0.89
C ASP A 240 -13.02 -26.36 0.17
N SER A 241 -13.53 -25.23 -0.31
CA SER A 241 -14.06 -24.16 0.53
C SER A 241 -15.59 -24.30 0.60
N PRO A 242 -16.20 -24.30 1.79
CA PRO A 242 -17.65 -24.41 1.91
C PRO A 242 -18.40 -23.36 1.10
N HIS A 243 -19.52 -23.78 0.51
CA HIS A 243 -20.36 -22.94 -0.32
C HIS A 243 -20.88 -21.71 0.45
N GLY A 244 -20.98 -20.55 -0.21
CA GLY A 244 -21.43 -19.28 0.39
C GLY A 244 -22.72 -19.32 1.25
N ARG A 245 -23.64 -20.25 0.99
CA ARG A 245 -24.87 -20.42 1.81
C ARG A 245 -24.59 -20.98 3.20
N VAL A 246 -23.58 -21.83 3.32
CA VAL A 246 -23.10 -22.35 4.62
C VAL A 246 -22.57 -21.19 5.47
N TRP A 247 -21.80 -20.29 4.87
CA TRP A 247 -21.25 -19.11 5.56
C TRP A 247 -22.32 -18.17 6.08
N TYR A 248 -23.32 -17.91 5.24
CA TYR A 248 -24.45 -17.09 5.64
C TYR A 248 -25.18 -17.70 6.85
N SER A 249 -25.42 -19.03 6.85
CA SER A 249 -26.04 -19.74 7.98
C SER A 249 -25.23 -19.60 9.27
N LEU A 250 -23.91 -19.75 9.20
CA LEU A 250 -23.02 -19.60 10.36
C LEU A 250 -23.04 -18.16 10.90
N GLN A 251 -22.97 -17.16 10.02
CA GLN A 251 -23.05 -15.75 10.41
C GLN A 251 -24.39 -15.39 11.07
N THR A 252 -25.52 -15.92 10.57
CA THR A 252 -26.83 -15.68 11.19
C THR A 252 -26.95 -16.25 12.60
N HIS A 253 -26.12 -17.24 12.94
CA HIS A 253 -26.03 -17.81 14.29
C HIS A 253 -24.96 -17.14 15.16
N GLY A 254 -24.38 -16.01 14.72
CA GLY A 254 -23.35 -15.27 15.46
C GLY A 254 -21.95 -15.87 15.38
N LEU A 255 -21.73 -16.86 14.52
CA LEU A 255 -20.42 -17.46 14.25
C LEU A 255 -19.77 -16.72 13.08
N SER A 256 -18.91 -15.75 13.38
CA SER A 256 -18.21 -14.92 12.39
C SER A 256 -16.68 -15.05 12.45
N TRP A 257 -16.15 -15.58 13.55
CA TRP A 257 -14.71 -15.66 13.84
C TRP A 257 -14.25 -17.09 14.04
N LEU A 258 -12.98 -17.35 13.69
CA LEU A 258 -12.40 -18.70 13.79
C LEU A 258 -12.32 -19.20 15.24
N HIS A 259 -11.96 -18.34 16.21
CA HIS A 259 -11.86 -18.72 17.63
C HIS A 259 -13.20 -19.16 18.24
N GLN A 260 -14.33 -18.78 17.64
CA GLN A 260 -15.66 -19.21 18.10
C GLN A 260 -15.93 -20.68 17.77
N ILE A 261 -15.13 -21.28 16.89
CA ILE A 261 -15.33 -22.64 16.43
C ILE A 261 -14.15 -23.56 16.79
N GLY A 262 -12.98 -23.01 17.09
CA GLY A 262 -11.85 -23.83 17.51
C GLY A 262 -10.61 -23.02 17.84
N GLU A 263 -9.59 -23.75 18.26
CA GLU A 263 -8.27 -23.23 18.61
C GLU A 263 -7.17 -24.08 18.00
N TRP A 264 -6.00 -23.49 17.78
CA TRP A 264 -4.82 -24.24 17.33
C TRP A 264 -4.19 -24.97 18.51
N ASP A 265 -3.95 -26.27 18.35
CA ASP A 265 -3.10 -27.08 19.22
C ASP A 265 -1.91 -27.60 18.42
N GLY A 266 -0.81 -26.85 18.48
CA GLY A 266 0.35 -27.08 17.62
C GLY A 266 0.01 -26.87 16.13
N PRO A 267 0.36 -27.80 15.23
CA PRO A 267 0.01 -27.70 13.80
C PRO A 267 -1.45 -28.08 13.51
N LEU A 268 -2.20 -28.60 14.49
CA LEU A 268 -3.56 -29.08 14.30
C LEU A 268 -4.57 -28.04 14.80
N PHE A 269 -5.61 -27.80 14.02
CA PHE A 269 -6.76 -26.99 14.44
C PHE A 269 -7.78 -27.86 15.16
N LYS A 270 -7.90 -27.69 16.47
CA LYS A 270 -8.92 -28.36 17.30
C LYS A 270 -10.21 -27.59 17.26
N VAL A 271 -11.26 -28.24 16.78
CA VAL A 271 -12.62 -27.71 16.83
C VAL A 271 -13.15 -27.79 18.25
N ASN A 272 -13.55 -26.65 18.82
CA ASN A 272 -14.34 -26.60 20.03
C ASN A 272 -15.77 -26.98 19.67
N GLN A 273 -16.46 -27.74 20.53
CA GLN A 273 -17.82 -28.24 20.24
C GLN A 273 -18.69 -27.14 19.61
N VAL A 274 -19.08 -27.35 18.35
CA VAL A 274 -19.97 -26.43 17.65
C VAL A 274 -21.27 -26.37 18.44
N PRO A 275 -21.74 -25.18 18.85
CA PRO A 275 -23.00 -25.09 19.58
C PRO A 275 -24.10 -25.78 18.74
N PRO A 276 -24.96 -26.62 19.36
CA PRO A 276 -25.99 -27.30 18.61
C PRO A 276 -26.87 -26.25 17.93
N PHE A 277 -26.83 -26.20 16.60
CA PHE A 277 -27.82 -25.44 15.83
C PHE A 277 -29.18 -26.01 16.23
N SER A 278 -29.99 -25.19 16.92
CA SER A 278 -31.28 -25.62 17.48
C SER A 278 -32.30 -26.00 16.42
N SER A 279 -32.00 -25.74 15.15
CA SER A 279 -32.89 -25.94 14.02
C SER A 279 -32.39 -27.10 13.14
N GLN A 280 -33.28 -28.07 12.86
CA GLN A 280 -33.05 -29.18 11.93
C GLN A 280 -33.07 -28.74 10.45
N HIS A 281 -32.75 -27.46 10.16
CA HIS A 281 -32.75 -27.00 8.78
C HIS A 281 -31.65 -27.69 7.97
N LYS A 282 -31.97 -28.03 6.72
CA LYS A 282 -31.01 -28.57 5.75
C LYS A 282 -29.74 -27.72 5.61
N ALA A 283 -29.85 -26.41 5.83
CA ALA A 283 -28.74 -25.46 5.83
C ALA A 283 -27.79 -25.64 7.02
N ASP A 284 -28.31 -25.90 8.22
CA ASP A 284 -27.52 -26.10 9.44
C ASP A 284 -26.79 -27.44 9.41
N LYS A 285 -27.44 -28.49 8.88
CA LYS A 285 -26.78 -29.78 8.62
C LYS A 285 -25.70 -29.68 7.54
N ALA A 286 -25.93 -28.87 6.50
CA ALA A 286 -24.91 -28.59 5.49
C ALA A 286 -23.75 -27.76 6.06
N ALA A 287 -24.03 -26.84 6.98
CA ALA A 287 -23.01 -26.06 7.67
C ALA A 287 -22.14 -26.94 8.57
N LEU A 288 -22.76 -27.86 9.33
CA LEU A 288 -22.05 -28.85 10.12
C LEU A 288 -21.17 -29.79 9.26
N ASN A 289 -21.70 -30.28 8.14
CA ASN A 289 -20.95 -31.16 7.23
C ASN A 289 -19.76 -30.43 6.58
N ALA A 290 -19.97 -29.22 6.09
CA ALA A 290 -18.90 -28.44 5.47
C ALA A 290 -17.86 -27.98 6.51
N TRP A 291 -18.28 -27.79 7.77
CA TRP A 291 -17.38 -27.58 8.89
C TRP A 291 -16.49 -28.80 9.16
N ASN A 292 -17.06 -30.01 9.16
CA ASN A 292 -16.28 -31.24 9.29
C ASN A 292 -15.27 -31.42 8.13
N GLN A 293 -15.61 -30.98 6.92
CA GLN A 293 -14.67 -30.95 5.79
C GLN A 293 -13.56 -29.90 5.97
N MET A 294 -13.88 -28.73 6.52
CA MET A 294 -12.88 -27.71 6.84
C MET A 294 -11.90 -28.14 7.92
N HIS A 295 -12.35 -28.91 8.91
CA HIS A 295 -11.49 -29.50 9.93
C HIS A 295 -10.39 -30.37 9.28
N GLU A 296 -10.70 -31.13 8.23
CA GLU A 296 -9.70 -31.92 7.49
C GLU A 296 -8.74 -31.04 6.67
N VAL A 297 -9.25 -29.93 6.12
CA VAL A 297 -8.49 -28.98 5.27
C VAL A 297 -7.49 -28.15 6.06
N LEU A 298 -7.89 -27.65 7.24
CA LEU A 298 -7.09 -26.79 8.12
C LEU A 298 -5.98 -27.56 8.84
N ASN A 299 -6.20 -28.84 9.17
CA ASN A 299 -5.17 -29.72 9.75
C ASN A 299 -4.02 -30.06 8.78
N ASN A 300 -4.21 -29.80 7.48
CA ASN A 300 -3.26 -30.13 6.41
C ASN A 300 -2.67 -28.87 5.71
N ALA A 301 -2.89 -27.67 6.25
CA ALA A 301 -2.52 -26.37 5.62
C ALA A 301 -1.35 -25.70 6.35
#